data_AF-A0A3D1M126-F1
#
_entry.id   AF-A0A3D1M126-F1
#
_cell.length_a   1.000
_cell.length_b   1.000
_cell.length_c   1.000
_cell.angle_alpha   90.00
_cell.angle_beta   90.00
_cell.angle_gamma   90.00
#
_symmetry.space_group_name_H-M   'P 1'
#
loop_
_entity.id
_entity.type
_entity.pdbx_description
1 polymer ?
#
loop_
_entity_poly.entity_id
_entity_poly.type
_entity_poly.pdbx_seq_one_letter_code
_entity_poly.pdbx_strand_id
1 'polypeptide(L)'
;MQAFEWPYGPLFALFVILSFVIPVPLWMFKRCRRSALIMFFTTILVNIGMWLERFLIVIPGLVRRSHMTFDWGTYHPSLIEILIVVETFAFVALGMLVFAKVLPLIPLFDVKEGVVFRHVIKVGRKTIPATIREGLPHHYYEKNH
;
A
#
# COMPACT_ATOMS: atom_id res chain seq x y z
N MET A 1 -6.60 19.49 -23.11
CA MET A 1 -6.14 18.22 -22.54
C MET A 1 -7.16 17.14 -22.89
N GLN A 2 -6.83 16.20 -23.77
CA GLN A 2 -7.80 15.27 -24.40
C GLN A 2 -8.36 14.18 -23.46
N ALA A 3 -7.88 14.10 -22.21
CA ALA A 3 -8.43 13.23 -21.18
C ALA A 3 -9.85 13.64 -20.72
N PHE A 4 -10.24 14.90 -20.96
CA PHE A 4 -11.55 15.43 -20.58
C PHE A 4 -12.59 15.37 -21.73
N GLU A 5 -12.16 15.00 -22.94
CA GLU A 5 -13.06 14.85 -24.07
C GLU A 5 -13.85 13.55 -23.95
N TRP A 6 -15.09 13.56 -24.43
CA TRP A 6 -15.95 12.38 -24.50
C TRP A 6 -15.28 11.34 -25.43
N PRO A 7 -15.13 10.04 -25.07
CA PRO A 7 -15.76 9.25 -24.00
C PRO A 7 -14.93 9.02 -22.71
N TYR A 8 -13.73 9.61 -22.60
CA TYR A 8 -12.79 9.32 -21.51
C TYR A 8 -12.93 10.27 -20.30
N GLY A 9 -13.65 11.39 -20.44
CA GLY A 9 -13.91 12.35 -19.36
C GLY A 9 -14.53 11.74 -18.09
N PRO A 10 -15.58 10.90 -18.16
CA PRO A 10 -16.14 10.24 -16.98
C PRO A 10 -15.15 9.29 -16.28
N LEU A 11 -14.31 8.61 -17.06
CA LEU A 11 -13.26 7.75 -16.52
C LEU A 11 -12.20 8.60 -15.80
N PHE A 12 -11.82 9.75 -16.36
CA PHE A 12 -10.90 10.67 -15.68
C PHE A 12 -11.46 11.18 -14.34
N ALA A 13 -12.75 11.55 -14.31
CA ALA A 13 -13.41 11.94 -13.06
C ALA A 13 -13.41 10.79 -12.03
N LEU A 14 -13.69 9.56 -12.47
CA LEU A 14 -13.64 8.38 -11.62
C LEU A 14 -12.24 8.13 -11.03
N PHE A 15 -11.18 8.27 -11.84
CA PHE A 15 -9.79 8.20 -11.37
C PHE A 15 -9.54 9.22 -10.25
N VAL A 16 -9.89 10.48 -10.47
CA VAL A 16 -9.66 11.54 -9.47
C VAL A 16 -10.42 11.24 -8.19
N ILE A 17 -11.66 10.74 -8.30
CA ILE A 17 -12.49 10.41 -7.14
C ILE A 17 -11.89 9.26 -6.33
N LEU A 18 -11.50 8.16 -6.99
CA LEU A 18 -10.97 6.97 -6.34
C LEU A 18 -9.57 7.17 -5.77
N SER A 19 -8.69 7.88 -6.48
CA SER A 19 -7.29 8.07 -6.09
C SER A 19 -7.07 9.22 -5.12
N PHE A 20 -7.87 10.29 -5.19
CA PHE A 20 -7.62 11.50 -4.40
C PHE A 20 -8.81 11.89 -3.52
N VAL A 21 -10.01 12.02 -4.08
CA VAL A 21 -11.15 12.62 -3.34
C VAL A 21 -11.61 11.75 -2.18
N ILE A 22 -11.61 10.42 -2.32
CA ILE A 22 -12.00 9.51 -1.24
C ILE A 22 -10.87 9.29 -0.22
N PRO A 23 -9.66 8.86 -0.62
CA PRO A 23 -8.62 8.46 0.33
C PRO A 23 -7.96 9.65 1.05
N VAL A 24 -7.77 10.80 0.39
CA VAL A 24 -7.06 11.94 1.00
C VAL A 24 -7.80 12.48 2.23
N PRO A 25 -9.10 12.82 2.16
CA PRO A 25 -9.84 13.26 3.34
C PRO A 25 -9.94 12.18 4.42
N LEU A 26 -10.12 10.90 4.02
CA LEU A 26 -10.16 9.80 4.97
C LEU A 26 -8.87 9.67 5.78
N TRP A 27 -7.70 9.85 5.15
CA TRP A 27 -6.41 9.76 5.85
C TRP A 27 -6.09 10.97 6.73
N MET A 28 -6.69 12.14 6.47
CA MET A 28 -6.55 13.30 7.36
C MET A 28 -7.12 13.00 8.75
N PHE A 29 -8.14 12.15 8.86
CA PHE A 29 -8.71 11.75 10.14
C PHE A 29 -7.90 10.66 10.83
N LYS A 30 -7.41 10.97 12.04
CA LYS A 30 -6.65 10.03 12.89
C LYS A 30 -7.41 8.75 13.20
N ARG A 31 -8.74 8.81 13.30
CA ARG A 31 -9.60 7.64 13.57
C ARG A 31 -9.59 6.64 12.41
N CYS A 32 -9.56 7.13 11.17
CA CYS A 32 -9.55 6.31 9.96
C CYS A 32 -8.19 5.62 9.77
N ARG A 33 -7.08 6.34 10.01
CA ARG A 33 -5.71 5.77 9.93
C ARG A 33 -5.42 4.69 10.97
N ARG A 34 -6.16 4.66 12.09
CA ARG A 34 -6.01 3.62 13.13
C ARG A 34 -6.92 2.41 12.92
N SER A 35 -7.81 2.45 11.93
CA SER A 35 -8.69 1.34 11.59
C SER A 35 -8.13 0.55 10.41
N ALA A 36 -7.73 -0.70 10.66
CA ALA A 36 -7.19 -1.57 9.62
C ALA A 36 -8.18 -1.80 8.47
N LEU A 37 -9.48 -1.90 8.75
CA LEU A 37 -10.52 -2.09 7.73
C LEU A 37 -10.61 -0.88 6.78
N ILE A 38 -10.63 0.34 7.30
CA ILE A 38 -10.71 1.56 6.48
C ILE A 38 -9.44 1.70 5.63
N MET A 39 -8.28 1.40 6.20
CA MET A 39 -7.01 1.39 5.47
C MET A 39 -7.01 0.34 4.35
N PHE A 40 -7.55 -0.86 4.59
CA PHE A 40 -7.65 -1.90 3.57
C PHE A 40 -8.53 -1.47 2.39
N PHE A 41 -9.74 -0.94 2.65
CA PHE A 41 -10.60 -0.48 1.56
C PHE A 41 -9.99 0.71 0.80
N THR A 42 -9.48 1.72 1.51
CA THR A 42 -8.89 2.90 0.86
C THR A 42 -7.68 2.55 -0.01
N THR A 43 -6.84 1.59 0.39
CA THR A 43 -5.71 1.13 -0.42
C THR A 43 -6.15 0.38 -1.68
N ILE A 44 -7.23 -0.41 -1.64
CA ILE A 44 -7.79 -1.05 -2.83
C ILE A 44 -8.32 0.01 -3.80
N LEU A 45 -9.07 1.01 -3.30
CA LEU A 45 -9.59 2.10 -4.12
C LEU A 45 -8.47 2.86 -4.86
N VAL A 46 -7.39 3.20 -4.14
CA VAL A 46 -6.22 3.87 -4.73
C VAL A 46 -5.58 2.99 -5.80
N ASN A 47 -5.39 1.69 -5.56
CA ASN A 47 -4.81 0.80 -6.57
C ASN A 47 -5.65 0.75 -7.86
N ILE A 48 -6.98 0.68 -7.74
CA ILE A 48 -7.89 0.73 -8.89
C ILE A 48 -7.77 2.07 -9.61
N GLY A 49 -7.72 3.18 -8.87
CA GLY A 49 -7.58 4.51 -9.46
C GLY A 49 -6.26 4.69 -10.21
N MET A 50 -5.13 4.26 -9.64
CA MET A 50 -3.81 4.31 -10.31
C MET A 50 -3.77 3.41 -11.54
N TRP A 51 -4.43 2.25 -11.52
CA TRP A 51 -4.56 1.41 -12.70
C TRP A 51 -5.37 2.12 -13.81
N LEU A 52 -6.44 2.82 -13.44
CA LEU A 52 -7.23 3.62 -14.36
C LEU A 52 -6.43 4.79 -14.97
N GLU A 53 -5.55 5.43 -14.20
CA GLU A 53 -4.62 6.44 -14.72
C GLU A 53 -3.75 5.87 -15.84
N ARG A 54 -3.16 4.70 -15.61
CA ARG A 54 -2.35 4.00 -16.63
C ARG A 54 -3.20 3.65 -17.86
N PHE A 55 -4.43 3.19 -17.68
CA PHE A 55 -5.36 2.90 -18.78
C PHE A 55 -5.65 4.16 -19.62
N LEU A 56 -5.92 5.29 -18.96
CA LEU A 56 -6.22 6.58 -19.59
C LEU A 56 -5.03 7.23 -20.31
N ILE A 57 -3.79 6.93 -19.91
CA ILE A 57 -2.59 7.42 -20.62
C ILE A 57 -2.30 6.53 -21.83
N VAL A 58 -2.36 5.20 -21.65
CA VAL A 58 -1.90 4.23 -22.64
C VAL A 58 -2.84 4.15 -23.85
N ILE A 59 -4.16 4.09 -23.64
CA ILE A 59 -5.12 3.85 -24.74
C ILE A 59 -5.23 5.05 -25.68
N PRO A 60 -5.52 6.28 -25.22
CA PRO A 60 -5.50 7.46 -26.10
C PRO A 60 -4.12 7.68 -26.74
N GLY A 61 -3.04 7.35 -26.02
CA GLY A 61 -1.68 7.41 -26.53
C GLY A 61 -1.40 6.45 -27.68
N LEU A 62 -1.94 5.22 -27.64
CA LEU A 62 -1.78 4.21 -28.69
C LEU A 62 -2.68 4.47 -29.90
N VAL A 63 -3.97 4.78 -29.68
CA VAL A 63 -4.96 4.99 -30.75
C VAL A 63 -4.59 6.15 -31.68
N ARG A 64 -3.83 7.14 -31.19
CA ARG A 64 -3.43 8.32 -31.97
C ARG A 64 -1.96 8.32 -32.42
N ARG A 65 -1.18 7.30 -32.04
CA ARG A 65 0.20 7.11 -32.53
C ARG A 65 0.30 6.29 -33.82
N SER A 66 -0.82 5.80 -34.34
CA SER A 66 -0.83 5.21 -35.68
C SER A 66 -0.42 6.27 -36.70
N HIS A 67 0.66 6.00 -37.44
CA HIS A 67 1.19 6.89 -38.49
C HIS A 67 0.20 7.10 -39.66
N MET A 68 -0.84 6.26 -39.73
CA MET A 68 -1.89 6.30 -40.71
C MET A 68 -3.14 6.90 -40.05
N THR A 69 -3.58 8.06 -40.52
CA THR A 69 -4.74 8.81 -40.02
C THR A 69 -6.08 8.07 -40.16
N PHE A 70 -6.12 6.94 -40.87
CA PHE A 70 -7.34 6.22 -41.20
C PHE A 70 -7.71 5.10 -40.21
N ASP A 71 -6.81 4.75 -39.29
CA ASP A 71 -6.98 3.62 -38.37
C ASP A 71 -7.48 4.09 -37.00
N TRP A 72 -8.67 4.69 -36.97
CA TRP A 72 -9.37 5.06 -35.74
C TRP A 72 -10.08 3.83 -35.13
N GLY A 73 -9.29 2.85 -34.69
CA GLY A 73 -9.80 1.69 -33.96
C GLY A 73 -10.24 2.05 -32.54
N THR A 74 -11.37 1.51 -32.10
CA THR A 74 -11.80 1.55 -30.69
C THR A 74 -11.25 0.32 -29.97
N TYR A 75 -10.56 0.50 -28.85
CA TYR A 75 -10.07 -0.62 -28.04
C TYR A 75 -11.22 -1.23 -27.24
N HIS A 76 -11.51 -2.51 -27.49
CA HIS A 76 -12.39 -3.31 -26.65
C HIS A 76 -11.58 -4.44 -26.01
N PRO A 77 -11.52 -4.50 -24.66
CA PRO A 77 -10.74 -5.52 -23.98
C PRO A 77 -11.32 -6.91 -24.27
N SER A 78 -10.47 -7.80 -24.76
CA SER A 78 -10.76 -9.21 -24.93
C SER A 78 -10.72 -9.92 -23.58
N LEU A 79 -11.53 -10.99 -23.45
CA LEU A 79 -11.52 -11.85 -22.26
C LEU A 79 -10.13 -12.42 -21.95
N ILE A 80 -9.33 -12.68 -22.99
CA ILE A 80 -7.96 -13.20 -22.84
C ILE A 80 -7.06 -12.15 -22.16
N GLU A 81 -7.19 -10.87 -22.49
CA GLU A 81 -6.39 -9.81 -21.87
C GLU A 81 -6.69 -9.67 -20.38
N ILE A 82 -7.97 -9.77 -20.01
CA ILE A 82 -8.41 -9.74 -18.60
C ILE A 82 -7.85 -10.96 -17.86
N LEU A 83 -7.89 -12.14 -18.47
CA LEU A 83 -7.33 -13.37 -17.90
C LEU A 83 -5.83 -13.24 -17.62
N ILE A 84 -5.05 -12.72 -18.58
CA ILE A 84 -3.61 -12.51 -18.41
C ILE A 84 -3.34 -11.56 -17.23
N VAL A 85 -4.12 -10.48 -17.10
CA VAL A 85 -3.98 -9.56 -15.96
C VAL A 85 -4.27 -10.29 -14.64
N VAL A 86 -5.37 -11.04 -14.55
CA VAL A 86 -5.73 -11.79 -13.34
C VAL A 86 -4.68 -12.86 -13.01
N GLU A 87 -4.14 -13.55 -14.01
CA GLU A 87 -3.09 -14.54 -13.85
C GLU A 87 -1.82 -13.92 -13.25
N THR A 88 -1.41 -12.74 -13.70
CA THR A 88 -0.22 -12.08 -13.12
C THR A 88 -0.40 -11.73 -11.65
N PHE A 89 -1.60 -11.30 -11.24
CA PHE A 89 -1.90 -11.06 -9.82
C PHE A 89 -1.89 -12.35 -9.01
N ALA A 90 -2.47 -13.43 -9.55
CA ALA A 90 -2.48 -14.74 -8.91
C ALA A 90 -1.05 -15.31 -8.79
N PHE A 91 -0.22 -15.15 -9.82
CA PHE A 91 1.17 -15.60 -9.83
C PHE A 91 2.01 -14.87 -8.77
N VAL A 92 1.87 -13.54 -8.67
CA VAL A 92 2.54 -12.75 -7.62
C VAL A 92 2.05 -13.16 -6.23
N ALA A 93 0.74 -13.33 -6.04
CA ALA A 93 0.17 -13.77 -4.77
C ALA A 93 0.68 -15.17 -4.37
N LEU A 94 0.71 -16.11 -5.33
CA LEU A 94 1.27 -17.44 -5.13
C LEU A 94 2.76 -17.36 -4.75
N GLY A 95 3.54 -16.54 -5.45
CA GLY A 95 4.95 -16.30 -5.14
C GLY A 95 5.16 -15.76 -3.73
N MET A 96 4.32 -14.80 -3.30
CA MET A 96 4.34 -14.26 -1.94
C MET A 96 3.99 -15.33 -0.89
N LEU A 97 3.02 -16.21 -1.16
CA LEU A 97 2.65 -17.31 -0.27
C LEU A 97 3.78 -18.35 -0.16
N VAL A 98 4.43 -18.67 -1.27
CA VAL A 98 5.60 -19.58 -1.28
C VAL A 98 6.75 -18.95 -0.49
N PHE A 99 7.05 -17.67 -0.72
CA PHE A 99 8.08 -16.94 0.01
C PHE A 99 7.80 -16.93 1.52
N ALA A 100 6.57 -16.62 1.92
CA ALA A 100 6.13 -16.63 3.32
C ALA A 100 6.25 -18.00 4.00
N LYS A 101 6.17 -19.09 3.22
CA LYS A 101 6.32 -20.46 3.72
C LYS A 101 7.78 -20.92 3.79
N VAL A 102 8.61 -20.52 2.81
CA VAL A 102 10.01 -20.96 2.72
C VAL A 102 10.93 -20.13 3.61
N LEU A 103 10.66 -18.83 3.75
CA LEU A 103 11.52 -17.90 4.49
C LEU A 103 10.76 -17.27 5.67
N PRO A 104 11.44 -17.03 6.80
CA PRO A 104 10.82 -16.34 7.94
C PRO A 104 10.51 -14.89 7.56
N LEU A 105 9.23 -14.52 7.58
CA LEU A 105 8.75 -13.16 7.28
C LEU A 105 9.30 -12.09 8.23
N ILE A 106 9.55 -12.48 9.49
CA ILE A 106 10.10 -11.61 10.52
C ILE A 106 11.53 -12.08 10.79
N PRO A 107 12.54 -11.21 10.60
CA PRO A 107 13.91 -11.57 10.91
C PRO A 107 14.07 -11.91 12.40
N LEU A 108 14.58 -13.11 12.68
CA LEU A 108 14.75 -13.58 14.06
C LEU A 108 15.79 -12.76 14.83
N PHE A 109 16.72 -12.09 14.14
CA PHE A 109 17.72 -11.22 14.77
C PHE A 109 17.05 -9.99 15.40
N ASP A 110 16.18 -9.30 14.65
CA ASP A 110 15.43 -8.13 15.12
C ASP A 110 14.54 -8.46 16.32
N VAL A 111 13.89 -9.63 16.29
CA VAL A 111 13.03 -10.07 17.40
C VAL A 111 13.87 -10.34 18.65
N LYS A 112 15.04 -10.98 18.51
CA LYS A 112 15.93 -11.26 19.64
C LYS A 112 16.47 -9.97 20.24
N GLU A 113 16.96 -9.04 19.42
CA GLU A 113 17.39 -7.72 19.88
C GLU A 113 16.24 -6.99 20.57
N GLY A 114 15.05 -6.96 19.97
CA GLY A 114 13.85 -6.36 20.54
C GLY A 114 13.48 -6.94 21.91
N VAL A 115 13.65 -8.24 22.13
CA VAL A 115 13.40 -8.88 23.44
C VAL A 115 14.49 -8.53 24.46
N VAL A 116 15.76 -8.48 24.05
CA VAL A 116 16.89 -8.07 24.92
C VAL A 116 16.72 -6.62 25.39
N PHE A 117 16.26 -5.70 24.52
CA PHE A 117 15.96 -4.31 24.88
C PHE A 117 14.66 -4.14 25.68
N ARG A 118 13.84 -5.20 25.80
CA ARG A 118 12.58 -5.22 26.55
C ARG A 118 12.74 -5.83 27.94
N HIS A 119 13.90 -5.68 28.60
CA HIS A 119 13.98 -6.00 30.02
C HIS A 119 12.99 -5.13 30.81
N VAL A 120 12.04 -5.73 31.52
CA VAL A 120 11.17 -4.99 32.44
C VAL A 120 11.87 -4.91 33.79
N ILE A 121 12.15 -3.68 34.25
CA ILE A 121 12.67 -3.47 35.60
C ILE A 121 11.51 -3.04 36.50
N LYS A 122 11.50 -3.57 37.73
CA LYS A 122 10.50 -3.22 38.73
C LYS A 122 11.08 -2.11 39.61
N VAL A 123 10.69 -0.87 39.36
CA VAL A 123 11.11 0.28 40.18
C VAL A 123 10.05 0.50 41.26
N GLY A 124 10.35 0.08 42.47
CA GLY A 124 9.39 0.10 43.59
C GLY A 124 8.14 -0.74 43.28
N ARG A 125 6.97 -0.09 43.20
CA ARG A 125 5.68 -0.74 42.89
C ARG A 125 5.31 -0.78 41.41
N LYS A 126 6.03 -0.09 40.52
CA LYS A 126 5.66 0.05 39.10
C LYS A 126 6.69 -0.64 38.20
N THR A 127 6.22 -1.50 37.30
CA THR A 127 7.05 -2.12 36.26
C THR A 127 7.19 -1.18 35.08
N ILE A 128 8.42 -0.79 34.76
CA ILE A 128 8.74 0.06 33.61
C ILE A 128 9.64 -0.71 32.63
N PRO A 129 9.40 -0.59 31.32
CA PRO A 129 10.30 -1.16 30.33
C PRO A 129 11.65 -0.43 30.39
N ALA A 130 12.75 -1.18 30.50
CA ALA A 130 14.11 -0.65 30.63
C ALA A 130 14.62 0.07 29.38
N THR A 131 13.84 0.12 28.30
CA THR A 131 14.08 0.97 27.12
C THR A 131 14.19 2.46 27.51
N ILE A 132 13.66 2.86 28.67
CA ILE A 132 13.65 4.25 29.20
C ILE A 132 14.84 4.54 30.13
N ARG A 133 15.86 3.67 30.20
CA ARG A 133 17.03 3.86 31.09
C ARG A 133 17.68 5.24 30.98
N GLU A 134 17.74 5.82 29.78
CA GLU A 134 18.40 7.12 29.53
C GLU A 134 17.72 8.33 30.19
N GLY A 135 16.44 8.23 30.56
CA GLY A 135 15.70 9.31 31.24
C GLY A 135 15.59 9.16 32.76
N LEU A 136 16.12 8.07 33.34
CA LEU A 136 15.97 7.77 34.76
C LEU A 136 17.14 8.34 35.56
N PRO A 137 16.87 9.10 36.64
CA PRO A 137 17.92 9.69 37.44
C PRO A 137 18.78 8.64 38.15
N HIS A 138 20.06 8.97 38.37
CA HIS A 138 21.11 7.98 38.62
C HIS A 138 20.98 7.10 39.88
N HIS A 139 20.07 7.45 40.77
CA HIS A 139 19.80 6.70 41.99
C HIS A 139 19.00 5.39 41.76
N TYR A 140 18.51 5.14 40.55
CA TYR A 140 17.84 3.89 40.17
C TYR A 140 18.72 2.89 39.40
N TYR A 141 20.00 3.20 39.18
CA TYR A 141 20.94 2.24 38.59
C TYR A 141 21.32 1.19 39.64
N GLU A 142 20.69 0.02 39.56
CA GLU A 142 21.07 -1.13 40.37
C GLU A 142 22.49 -1.57 39.98
N LYS A 143 23.42 -1.49 40.93
CA LYS A 143 24.86 -1.67 40.73
C LYS A 143 25.17 -3.18 40.74
N ASN A 144 24.98 -3.84 39.61
CA ASN A 144 25.44 -5.22 39.45
C ASN A 144 26.97 -5.21 39.28
N HIS A 145 27.66 -5.74 40.29
CA HIS A 145 29.07 -6.15 40.22
C HIS A 145 29.18 -7.50 39.51
#